data_AF-A0A660QDE6-F1
#
_entry.id   AF-A0A660QDE6-F1
#
_cell.length_a   1.000
_cell.length_b   1.000
_cell.length_c   1.000
_cell.angle_alpha   90.00
_cell.angle_beta   90.00
_cell.angle_gamma   90.00
#
_symmetry.space_group_name_H-M   'P 1'
#
loop_
_entity.id
_entity.type
_entity.pdbx_description
1 polymer ?
#
loop_
_entity_poly.entity_id
_entity_poly.type
_entity_poly.pdbx_seq_one_letter_code
_entity_poly.pdbx_strand_id
1 'polypeptide(L)'
;YTETPGNINVREILRLWTFYKGLGLIEVAKLRYNLLGHAEHWFPGQPAVDVEKQDWSCLAGSPFADRIPGILSEAHRLFAEKPAKRLSES
;
A
#
# COMPACT_ATOMS: atom_id res chain seq x y z
N TYR A 1 0.80 10.17 3.86
CA TYR A 1 1.40 9.83 2.56
C TYR A 1 2.26 10.98 2.02
N THR A 2 1.97 12.24 2.33
CA THR A 2 2.77 13.40 1.86
C THR A 2 4.19 13.47 2.44
N GLU A 3 4.42 12.85 3.60
CA GLU A 3 5.72 12.84 4.31
C GLU A 3 6.40 11.46 4.28
N THR A 4 5.97 10.60 3.37
CA THR A 4 6.53 9.25 3.20
C THR A 4 7.17 9.13 1.84
N PRO A 5 8.29 8.41 1.71
CA PRO A 5 9.00 8.27 0.44
C PRO A 5 8.07 7.75 -0.67
N GLY A 6 8.23 8.29 -1.87
CA GLY A 6 7.38 7.93 -3.03
C GLY A 6 5.89 8.26 -2.86
N ASN A 7 5.51 9.08 -1.87
CA ASN A 7 4.12 9.29 -1.47
C ASN A 7 3.36 8.00 -1.10
N ILE A 8 4.07 6.95 -0.66
CA ILE A 8 3.48 5.64 -0.33
C ILE A 8 2.47 5.78 0.81
N ASN A 9 1.26 5.24 0.66
CA ASN A 9 0.25 5.32 1.72
C ASN A 9 0.48 4.27 2.82
N VAL A 10 1.49 4.50 3.67
CA VAL A 10 1.87 3.57 4.75
C VAL A 10 0.68 3.18 5.64
N ARG A 11 -0.14 4.15 6.06
CA ARG A 11 -1.28 3.89 6.96
C ARG A 11 -2.32 2.98 6.32
N GLU A 12 -2.73 3.26 5.08
CA GLU A 12 -3.74 2.45 4.41
C GLU A 12 -3.21 1.05 4.11
N ILE A 13 -1.95 0.94 3.66
CA ILE A 13 -1.36 -0.37 3.36
C ILE A 13 -1.25 -1.23 4.61
N LEU A 14 -0.83 -0.67 5.76
CA LEU A 14 -0.83 -1.39 7.04
C LEU A 14 -2.24 -1.83 7.46
N ARG A 15 -3.27 -1.01 7.21
CA ARG A 15 -4.67 -1.35 7.50
C ARG A 15 -5.14 -2.54 6.66
N LEU A 16 -4.89 -2.51 5.34
CA LEU A 16 -5.26 -3.60 4.43
C LEU A 16 -4.52 -4.89 4.79
N TRP A 17 -3.22 -4.80 5.09
CA TRP A 17 -2.43 -5.95 5.54
C TRP A 17 -2.98 -6.53 6.85
N THR A 18 -3.40 -5.69 7.79
CA THR A 18 -4.01 -6.13 9.06
C THR A 18 -5.33 -6.88 8.82
N PHE A 19 -6.19 -6.37 7.93
CA PHE A 19 -7.43 -7.06 7.57
C PHE A 19 -7.18 -8.40 6.87
N TYR A 20 -6.19 -8.46 5.98
CA TYR A 20 -5.79 -9.71 5.37
C TYR A 20 -5.26 -10.72 6.40
N LYS A 21 -4.28 -10.33 7.23
CA LYS A 21 -3.67 -11.24 8.20
C LYS A 21 -4.61 -11.68 9.31
N GLY A 22 -5.46 -10.77 9.80
CA GLY A 22 -6.36 -11.03 10.92
C GLY A 22 -7.69 -11.66 10.52
N LEU A 23 -8.23 -11.30 9.35
CA LEU A 23 -9.59 -11.65 8.93
C LEU A 23 -9.65 -12.41 7.60
N GLY A 24 -8.51 -12.65 6.94
CA GLY A 24 -8.46 -13.35 5.64
C GLY A 24 -9.05 -12.57 4.47
N LEU A 25 -9.25 -11.24 4.61
CA LEU A 25 -9.93 -10.41 3.60
C LEU A 25 -9.04 -10.02 2.41
N ILE A 26 -8.53 -11.02 1.67
CA ILE A 26 -7.59 -10.82 0.56
C ILE A 26 -8.20 -10.05 -0.61
N GLU A 27 -9.44 -10.35 -1.00
CA GLU A 27 -10.11 -9.69 -2.13
C GLU A 27 -10.37 -8.20 -1.85
N VAL A 28 -10.77 -7.87 -0.62
CA VAL A 28 -10.94 -6.48 -0.17
C VAL A 28 -9.60 -5.74 -0.18
N ALA A 29 -8.53 -6.40 0.30
CA ALA A 29 -7.19 -5.81 0.31
C ALA A 29 -6.70 -5.51 -1.11
N LYS A 30 -6.81 -6.47 -2.04
CA LYS A 30 -6.46 -6.30 -3.46
C LYS A 30 -7.24 -5.17 -4.12
N LEU A 31 -8.57 -5.19 -4.02
CA LEU A 31 -9.42 -4.17 -4.63
C LEU A 31 -9.02 -2.77 -4.17
N ARG A 32 -8.87 -2.56 -2.85
CA ARG A 32 -8.53 -1.23 -2.30
C ARG A 32 -7.09 -0.82 -2.57
N TYR A 33 -6.15 -1.76 -2.55
CA TYR A 33 -4.74 -1.49 -2.83
C TYR A 33 -4.55 -0.97 -4.26
N ASN A 34 -5.20 -1.60 -5.25
CA ASN A 34 -5.06 -1.21 -6.65
C ASN A 34 -5.79 0.10 -7.03
N LEU A 35 -6.51 0.72 -6.10
CA LEU A 35 -7.07 2.08 -6.26
C LEU A 35 -6.10 3.19 -5.83
N LEU A 36 -5.04 2.86 -5.08
CA LEU A 36 -4.00 3.80 -4.69
C LEU A 36 -3.32 4.37 -5.95
N GLY A 37 -3.22 5.69 -6.03
CA GLY A 37 -2.65 6.41 -7.17
C GLY A 37 -3.58 6.54 -8.39
N HIS A 38 -4.77 5.90 -8.39
CA HIS A 38 -5.67 5.85 -9.55
C HIS A 38 -7.06 6.43 -9.31
N ALA A 39 -7.47 6.69 -8.06
CA ALA A 39 -8.80 7.21 -7.73
C ALA A 39 -8.76 8.61 -7.10
N GLU A 40 -7.88 9.47 -7.62
CA GLU A 40 -7.75 10.88 -7.23
C GLU A 40 -7.68 11.06 -5.69
N HIS A 41 -8.49 11.97 -5.13
CA HIS A 41 -8.51 12.24 -3.70
C HIS A 41 -9.25 11.18 -2.87
N TRP A 42 -9.99 10.25 -3.50
CA TRP A 42 -10.77 9.22 -2.79
C TRP A 42 -9.89 8.08 -2.26
N PHE A 43 -8.77 7.81 -2.92
CA PHE A 43 -7.74 6.86 -2.48
C PHE A 43 -6.35 7.48 -2.63
N PRO A 44 -5.99 8.39 -1.71
CA PRO A 44 -4.78 9.17 -1.86
C PRO A 44 -3.52 8.34 -1.57
N GLY A 45 -2.40 8.82 -2.11
CA GLY A 45 -1.08 8.19 -1.96
C GLY A 45 -0.85 7.04 -2.93
N GLN A 46 0.37 6.50 -2.89
CA GLN A 46 0.88 5.53 -3.85
C GLN A 46 0.97 4.13 -3.23
N PRO A 47 0.92 3.07 -4.08
CA PRO A 47 1.27 1.71 -3.66
C PRO A 47 2.73 1.64 -3.21
N ALA A 48 3.06 0.63 -2.40
CA ALA A 48 4.39 0.35 -1.87
C ALA A 48 5.34 -0.26 -2.93
N VAL A 49 5.61 0.48 -3.99
CA VAL A 49 6.58 0.14 -5.04
C VAL A 49 8.00 0.46 -4.55
N ASP A 50 8.97 -0.40 -4.88
CA ASP A 50 10.40 -0.18 -4.62
C ASP A 50 10.73 0.14 -3.14
N VAL A 51 10.01 -0.44 -2.18
CA VAL A 51 10.14 -0.18 -0.73
C VAL A 51 11.58 -0.31 -0.23
N GLU A 52 12.32 -1.28 -0.76
CA GLU A 52 13.71 -1.58 -0.41
C GLU A 52 14.70 -0.49 -0.86
N LYS A 53 14.30 0.39 -1.77
CA LYS A 53 15.14 1.48 -2.29
C LYS A 53 14.86 2.83 -1.62
N GLN A 54 13.88 2.88 -0.72
CA GLN A 54 13.44 4.12 -0.07
C GLN A 54 14.14 4.35 1.27
N ASP A 55 14.30 5.62 1.64
CA ASP A 55 14.66 6.02 3.01
C ASP A 55 13.41 6.09 3.90
N TRP A 56 13.40 5.30 4.97
CA TRP A 56 12.31 5.21 5.94
C TRP A 56 12.60 5.94 7.26
N SER A 57 13.55 6.87 7.26
CA SER A 57 13.87 7.74 8.40
C SER A 57 12.63 8.43 9.00
N CYS A 58 11.59 8.71 8.20
CA CYS A 58 10.32 9.27 8.68
C CYS A 58 9.56 8.35 9.66
N LEU A 59 9.91 7.06 9.73
CA LEU A 59 9.33 6.09 10.66
C LEU A 59 10.07 6.03 12.00
N ALA A 60 11.17 6.77 12.21
CA ALA A 60 12.03 6.65 13.39
C ALA A 60 11.30 6.81 14.74
N GLY A 61 10.20 7.55 14.79
CA GLY A 61 9.37 7.70 15.99
C GLY A 61 8.39 6.54 16.27
N SER A 62 8.29 5.55 15.38
CA SER A 62 7.40 4.41 15.52
C SER A 62 8.09 3.26 16.24
N PRO A 63 7.44 2.60 17.22
CA PRO A 63 7.97 1.37 17.83
C PRO A 63 8.00 0.19 16.84
N PHE A 64 7.44 0.35 15.64
CA PHE A 64 7.41 -0.66 14.59
C PHE A 64 8.27 -0.28 13.38
N ALA A 65 9.15 0.72 13.50
CA ALA A 65 9.96 1.25 12.40
C ALA A 65 10.65 0.14 11.57
N ASP A 66 11.30 -0.82 12.24
CA ASP A 66 12.03 -1.92 11.58
C ASP A 66 11.12 -2.95 10.88
N ARG A 67 9.84 -3.00 11.25
CA ARG A 67 8.87 -3.98 10.70
C ARG A 67 8.07 -3.42 9.54
N ILE A 68 7.80 -2.12 9.55
CA ILE A 68 6.90 -1.49 8.60
C ILE A 68 7.37 -1.70 7.14
N PRO A 69 8.64 -1.45 6.75
CA PRO A 69 9.09 -1.70 5.38
C PRO A 69 8.83 -3.14 4.93
N GLY A 70 9.13 -4.14 5.78
CA GLY A 70 8.86 -5.54 5.47
C GLY A 70 7.37 -5.83 5.24
N ILE A 71 6.48 -5.22 6.05
CA ILE A 71 5.03 -5.33 5.87
C ILE A 71 4.58 -4.68 4.55
N LEU A 72 5.11 -3.50 4.21
CA LEU A 72 4.80 -2.80 2.96
C LEU A 72 5.21 -3.63 1.74
N SER A 73 6.42 -4.20 1.74
CA SER A 73 6.88 -5.10 0.69
C SER A 73 6.01 -6.35 0.56
N GLU A 74 5.63 -6.97 1.68
CA GLU A 74 4.73 -8.13 1.66
C GLU A 74 3.35 -7.77 1.09
N ALA A 75 2.77 -6.65 1.54
CA ALA A 75 1.49 -6.16 1.05
C ALA A 75 1.52 -5.87 -0.45
N HIS A 76 2.58 -5.23 -0.95
CA HIS A 76 2.72 -4.98 -2.39
C HIS A 76 2.75 -6.29 -3.18
N ARG A 77 3.54 -7.27 -2.75
CA ARG A 77 3.64 -8.59 -3.39
C ARG A 77 2.31 -9.35 -3.42
N LEU A 78 1.50 -9.22 -2.36
CA LEU A 78 0.23 -9.96 -2.23
C LEU A 78 -0.94 -9.26 -2.93
N PHE A 79 -0.98 -7.93 -2.90
CA PHE A 79 -2.17 -7.16 -3.27
C PHE A 79 -2.08 -6.48 -4.63
N ALA A 80 -0.86 -6.22 -5.13
CA ALA A 80 -0.71 -5.58 -6.43
C ALA A 80 -1.13 -6.53 -7.55
N GLU A 81 -2.04 -6.05 -8.38
CA GLU A 81 -2.48 -6.75 -9.58
C GLU A 81 -2.06 -5.95 -10.81
N LYS A 82 -1.85 -6.64 -11.94
CA LYS A 82 -1.65 -5.92 -13.20
C LYS A 82 -2.91 -5.10 -13.47
N PRO A 83 -2.80 -3.85 -13.94
CA PRO A 83 -3.97 -3.04 -14.24
C PRO A 83 -4.92 -3.81 -15.14
N ALA A 84 -6.11 -4.12 -14.62
CA ALA A 84 -7.17 -4.68 -15.45
C ALA A 84 -7.58 -3.62 -16.47
N LYS A 85 -7.73 -4.03 -17.74
CA LYS A 85 -8.19 -3.14 -18.80
C LYS A 85 -9.52 -2.51 -18.35
N ARG A 86 -9.59 -1.17 -18.32
CA ARG A 86 -10.77 -0.47 -17.80
C ARG A 86 -11.97 -0.86 -18.66
N LEU A 87 -13.07 -1.26 -18.01
CA LEU A 87 -14.34 -1.53 -18.69
C LEU A 87 -14.93 -0.30 -19.40
N SER A 88 -14.39 0.91 -19.12
CA SER A 88 -14.78 2.15 -19.80
C SER A 88 -14.10 2.36 -21.16
N GLU A 89 -13.23 1.45 -21.60
CA GLU A 89 -12.75 1.41 -22.99
C GLU A 89 -13.77 0.62 -23.83
N SER A 90 -14.79 1.29 -24.34
CA SER A 90 -15.71 0.79 -25.39
C SER A 90 -15.99 1.90 -26.38
#